data_AF-A0AAW2SWF6-F1
#
_entry.id   AF-A0AAW2SWF6-F1
#
_cell.length_a   1.000
_cell.length_b   1.000
_cell.length_c   1.000
_cell.angle_alpha   90.00
_cell.angle_beta   90.00
_cell.angle_gamma   90.00
#
_symmetry.space_group_name_H-M   'P 1'
#
loop_
_entity.id
_entity.type
_entity.pdbx_description
1 polymer ?
#
loop_
_entity_poly.entity_id
_entity_poly.type
_entity_poly.pdbx_seq_one_letter_code
_entity_poly.pdbx_strand_id
1 'polypeptide(L)'
;MANEESEEQRKLSLKIARLFDEVWTSQAAHVRKLKELVSLRSSSPPAEFCEAFCRALTPLFNFQRRTASAERIIKFAAVFACSRGGKGNSGDEFLENFLKFLLVGAAAANKTVRFRACQIVSEIIMRLPDDAEVSNELWDEVIECMRLRVADKVPAVRTFAVRALARFANDSENGDVLELFLERLPVEQNGDVRKIIVLSLPPSSATLPMIFDCTLDVNESVRKAAYSVLAWICVCACILCVNAAIFKFCLSIKHRTNILQRGLTDRSTAVAKDCVKLLKDEWLEKCCNGDPVELLKFLDVETYESVGELVMTTLLKAGLVKMQNGQTIRKFLISNVDLAEGGHFNHSIELMDPEVALFWRMVCKHLHREANTKGSDAAMTMGTESVVYAAEASDNNDLLDSILPASVSEYVELVNAHIAAGANYRFVSRQLLLLGAMLDFSDASKRKVASEFVQNLLHKAIDHELDDNGNEVFIGDGLNLGGERDWAAAVAELAKKVHAAIGSLKRLFLQWWKSLLLATALSSAALSCCDCTAFGEHNFISSYAGKGHRPC
;
A
#
# COMPACT_ATOMS: atom_id res chain seq x y z
N MET A 1 -52.24 -25.83 -40.03
CA MET A 1 -51.42 -26.40 -38.94
C MET A 1 -49.96 -25.96 -39.05
N ALA A 2 -49.04 -26.68 -39.70
CA ALA A 2 -47.59 -26.30 -39.70
C ALA A 2 -47.30 -24.87 -40.23
N ASN A 3 -48.08 -24.39 -41.22
CA ASN A 3 -47.92 -23.05 -41.79
C ASN A 3 -48.53 -21.93 -40.91
N GLU A 4 -49.47 -22.28 -40.02
CA GLU A 4 -50.08 -21.34 -39.07
C GLU A 4 -49.24 -21.22 -37.80
N GLU A 5 -48.71 -22.33 -37.31
CA GLU A 5 -47.80 -22.43 -36.16
C GLU A 5 -46.50 -21.64 -36.42
N SER A 6 -45.97 -21.73 -37.65
CA SER A 6 -44.84 -20.90 -38.10
C SER A 6 -45.17 -19.40 -38.17
N GLU A 7 -46.42 -19.01 -38.43
CA GLU A 7 -46.82 -17.61 -38.56
C GLU A 7 -47.08 -16.97 -37.19
N GLU A 8 -47.66 -17.71 -36.25
CA GLU A 8 -47.80 -17.29 -34.84
C GLU A 8 -46.44 -17.09 -34.18
N GLN A 9 -45.51 -18.01 -34.42
CA GLN A 9 -44.14 -17.93 -33.91
C GLN A 9 -43.37 -16.72 -34.48
N ARG A 10 -43.60 -16.38 -35.75
CA ARG A 10 -43.07 -15.17 -36.39
C ARG A 10 -43.66 -13.90 -35.77
N LYS A 11 -44.97 -13.86 -35.51
CA LYS A 11 -45.65 -12.74 -34.85
C LYS A 11 -45.13 -12.53 -33.43
N LEU A 12 -44.91 -13.59 -32.66
CA LEU A 12 -44.33 -13.52 -31.32
C LEU A 12 -42.91 -12.95 -31.36
N SER A 13 -42.07 -13.46 -32.27
CA SER A 13 -40.69 -12.96 -32.47
C SER A 13 -40.67 -11.46 -32.81
N LEU A 14 -41.56 -10.99 -33.70
CA LEU A 14 -41.69 -9.58 -34.05
C LEU A 14 -42.17 -8.71 -32.88
N LYS A 15 -43.07 -9.24 -32.03
CA LYS A 15 -43.52 -8.55 -30.82
C LYS A 15 -42.37 -8.37 -29.83
N ILE A 16 -41.55 -9.40 -29.62
CA ILE A 16 -40.36 -9.33 -28.76
C ILE A 16 -39.32 -8.36 -29.35
N ALA A 17 -39.09 -8.39 -30.66
CA ALA A 17 -38.15 -7.46 -31.32
C ALA A 17 -38.54 -5.98 -31.11
N ARG A 18 -39.84 -5.64 -31.20
CA ARG A 18 -40.32 -4.28 -30.90
C ARG A 18 -40.07 -3.86 -29.45
N LEU A 19 -40.17 -4.79 -28.50
CA LEU A 19 -39.80 -4.52 -27.11
C LEU A 19 -38.32 -4.21 -26.98
N PHE A 20 -37.47 -4.95 -27.69
CA PHE A 20 -36.03 -4.69 -27.74
C PHE A 20 -35.70 -3.35 -28.38
N ASP A 21 -36.43 -2.88 -29.39
CA ASP A 21 -36.23 -1.54 -29.97
C ASP A 21 -36.50 -0.42 -28.94
N GLU A 22 -37.53 -0.58 -28.09
CA GLU A 22 -37.80 0.37 -26.99
C GLU A 22 -36.71 0.33 -25.90
N VAL A 23 -36.21 -0.86 -25.56
CA VAL A 23 -35.08 -1.05 -24.63
C VAL A 23 -33.78 -0.46 -25.20
N TRP A 24 -33.55 -0.64 -26.49
CA TRP A 24 -32.39 -0.11 -27.21
C TRP A 24 -32.34 1.43 -27.17
N THR A 25 -33.49 2.08 -27.17
CA THR A 25 -33.59 3.55 -27.19
C THR A 25 -33.50 4.19 -25.82
N SER A 26 -34.08 3.60 -24.75
CA SER A 26 -34.04 4.21 -23.41
C SER A 26 -34.01 3.22 -22.24
N GLN A 27 -33.18 3.51 -21.24
CA GLN A 27 -33.14 2.79 -19.97
C GLN A 27 -34.47 2.91 -19.18
N ALA A 28 -35.18 4.03 -19.33
CA ALA A 28 -36.43 4.30 -18.60
C ALA A 28 -37.54 3.28 -18.92
N ALA A 29 -37.49 2.67 -20.11
CA ALA A 29 -38.47 1.67 -20.52
C ALA A 29 -38.26 0.30 -19.88
N HIS A 30 -37.07 0.01 -19.31
CA HIS A 30 -36.67 -1.35 -18.91
C HIS A 30 -37.64 -2.00 -17.92
N VAL A 31 -38.03 -1.31 -16.84
CA VAL A 31 -38.91 -1.90 -15.81
C VAL A 31 -40.28 -2.26 -16.39
N ARG A 32 -40.84 -1.36 -17.21
CA ARG A 32 -42.12 -1.60 -17.88
C ARG A 32 -42.02 -2.76 -18.86
N LYS A 33 -40.98 -2.76 -19.71
CA LYS A 33 -40.79 -3.80 -20.73
C LYS A 33 -40.44 -5.16 -20.15
N LEU A 34 -39.78 -5.20 -19.01
CA LEU A 34 -39.54 -6.43 -18.27
C LEU A 34 -40.87 -7.08 -17.85
N LYS A 35 -41.80 -6.29 -17.29
CA LYS A 35 -43.14 -6.79 -16.92
C LYS A 35 -43.95 -7.25 -18.13
N GLU A 36 -43.91 -6.50 -19.23
CA GLU A 36 -44.56 -6.90 -20.49
C GLU A 36 -43.99 -8.23 -20.99
N LEU A 37 -42.67 -8.41 -20.97
CA LEU A 37 -42.01 -9.62 -21.45
C LEU A 37 -42.24 -10.84 -20.53
N VAL A 38 -42.27 -10.64 -19.21
CA VAL A 38 -42.66 -11.68 -18.23
C VAL A 38 -44.10 -12.14 -18.45
N SER A 39 -45.02 -11.20 -18.73
CA SER A 39 -46.40 -11.52 -19.06
C SER A 39 -46.48 -12.34 -20.36
N LEU A 40 -45.71 -11.97 -21.39
CA LEU A 40 -45.63 -12.74 -22.63
C LEU A 40 -45.12 -14.16 -22.40
N ARG A 41 -44.02 -14.33 -21.66
CA ARG A 41 -43.49 -15.65 -21.28
C ARG A 41 -44.54 -16.50 -20.57
N SER A 42 -45.29 -15.90 -19.65
CA SER A 42 -46.33 -16.58 -18.87
C SER A 42 -47.56 -16.97 -19.70
N SER A 43 -47.73 -16.35 -20.88
CA SER A 43 -48.89 -16.56 -21.77
C SER A 43 -48.57 -17.42 -23.00
N SER A 44 -47.34 -17.88 -23.15
CA SER A 44 -46.86 -18.64 -24.31
C SER A 44 -46.25 -19.97 -23.88
N PRO A 45 -46.24 -21.00 -24.73
CA PRO A 45 -45.51 -22.24 -24.46
C PRO A 45 -44.01 -21.96 -24.24
N PRO A 46 -43.35 -22.57 -23.23
CA PRO A 46 -41.96 -22.25 -22.86
C PRO A 46 -40.95 -22.34 -24.02
N ALA A 47 -40.99 -23.44 -24.79
CA ALA A 47 -40.09 -23.68 -25.91
C ALA A 47 -40.29 -22.65 -27.04
N GLU A 48 -41.54 -22.39 -27.43
CA GLU A 48 -41.88 -21.41 -28.47
C GLU A 48 -41.47 -20.00 -28.06
N PHE A 49 -41.74 -19.60 -26.82
CA PHE A 49 -41.33 -18.29 -26.32
C PHE A 49 -39.80 -18.15 -26.32
N CYS A 50 -39.07 -19.16 -25.84
CA CYS A 50 -37.62 -19.13 -25.80
C CYS A 50 -37.02 -19.01 -27.21
N GLU A 51 -37.52 -19.79 -28.16
CA GLU A 51 -37.08 -19.71 -29.55
C GLU A 51 -37.39 -18.34 -30.18
N ALA A 52 -38.59 -17.79 -29.94
CA ALA A 52 -38.96 -16.46 -30.42
C ALA A 52 -38.09 -15.35 -29.81
N PHE A 53 -37.76 -15.47 -28.52
CA PHE A 53 -36.86 -14.56 -27.81
C PHE A 53 -35.44 -14.61 -28.40
N CYS A 54 -34.88 -15.82 -28.57
CA CYS A 54 -33.55 -16.01 -29.15
C CYS A 54 -33.46 -15.49 -30.59
N ARG A 55 -34.50 -15.75 -31.40
CA ARG A 55 -34.61 -15.22 -32.77
C ARG A 55 -34.63 -13.70 -32.78
N ALA A 56 -35.41 -13.06 -31.90
CA ALA A 56 -35.46 -11.61 -31.78
C ALA A 56 -34.11 -11.01 -31.32
N LEU A 57 -33.31 -11.75 -30.54
CA LEU A 57 -32.00 -11.31 -30.05
C LEU A 57 -30.87 -11.50 -31.08
N THR A 58 -31.04 -12.39 -32.05
CA THR A 58 -30.02 -12.77 -33.03
C THR A 58 -29.34 -11.59 -33.77
N PRO A 59 -30.04 -10.49 -34.14
CA PRO A 59 -29.38 -9.34 -34.77
C PRO A 59 -28.22 -8.76 -33.95
N LEU A 60 -28.28 -8.85 -32.61
CA LEU A 60 -27.20 -8.41 -31.71
C LEU A 60 -25.90 -9.19 -31.92
N PHE A 61 -25.99 -10.47 -32.28
CA PHE A 61 -24.85 -11.37 -32.49
C PHE A 61 -24.06 -11.07 -33.78
N ASN A 62 -24.64 -10.27 -34.68
CA ASN A 62 -23.95 -9.74 -35.86
C ASN A 62 -23.29 -8.38 -35.61
N PHE A 63 -23.47 -7.79 -34.43
CA PHE A 63 -23.01 -6.44 -34.11
C PHE A 63 -21.82 -6.45 -33.15
N GLN A 64 -20.62 -6.13 -33.66
CA GLN A 64 -19.38 -6.18 -32.85
C GLN A 64 -19.17 -4.95 -31.96
N ARG A 65 -19.69 -3.78 -32.32
CA ARG A 65 -19.40 -2.51 -31.61
C ARG A 65 -20.07 -2.48 -30.24
N ARG A 66 -19.35 -2.00 -29.22
CA ARG A 66 -19.88 -1.78 -27.87
C ARG A 66 -20.54 -0.42 -27.76
N THR A 67 -21.72 -0.27 -28.36
CA THR A 67 -22.53 0.95 -28.20
C THR A 67 -23.33 0.87 -26.90
N ALA A 68 -23.66 2.03 -26.31
CA ALA A 68 -24.51 2.07 -25.12
C ALA A 68 -25.86 1.37 -25.33
N SER A 69 -26.39 1.37 -26.56
CA SER A 69 -27.64 0.69 -26.90
C SER A 69 -27.50 -0.84 -26.92
N ALA A 70 -26.40 -1.37 -27.47
CA ALA A 70 -26.14 -2.80 -27.43
C ALA A 70 -25.94 -3.30 -25.99
N GLU A 71 -25.18 -2.56 -25.18
CA GLU A 71 -24.97 -2.89 -23.77
C GLU A 71 -26.28 -2.86 -22.96
N ARG A 72 -27.26 -2.00 -23.33
CA ARG A 72 -28.58 -1.96 -22.71
C ARG A 72 -29.40 -3.22 -22.98
N ILE A 73 -29.46 -3.68 -24.24
CA ILE A 73 -30.15 -4.95 -24.57
C ILE A 73 -29.50 -6.12 -23.83
N ILE A 74 -28.17 -6.19 -23.80
CA ILE A 74 -27.46 -7.28 -23.11
C ILE A 74 -27.83 -7.33 -21.62
N LYS A 75 -27.78 -6.18 -20.94
CA LYS A 75 -28.16 -6.07 -19.53
C LYS A 75 -29.63 -6.41 -19.33
N PHE A 76 -30.52 -5.94 -20.22
CA PHE A 76 -31.94 -6.24 -20.15
C PHE A 76 -32.23 -7.73 -20.32
N ALA A 77 -31.60 -8.38 -21.31
CA ALA A 77 -31.74 -9.82 -21.55
C ALA A 77 -31.24 -10.64 -20.35
N ALA A 78 -30.11 -10.27 -19.75
CA ALA A 78 -29.61 -10.92 -18.54
C ALA A 78 -30.57 -10.73 -17.35
N VAL A 79 -31.08 -9.51 -17.13
CA VAL A 79 -32.08 -9.25 -16.06
C VAL A 79 -33.36 -10.05 -16.28
N PHE A 80 -33.82 -10.17 -17.52
CA PHE A 80 -35.00 -10.97 -17.85
C PHE A 80 -34.74 -12.47 -17.63
N ALA A 81 -33.58 -12.99 -18.04
CA ALA A 81 -33.20 -14.38 -17.80
C ALA A 81 -33.17 -14.72 -16.31
N CYS A 82 -32.69 -13.81 -15.46
CA CYS A 82 -32.72 -13.98 -14.01
C CYS A 82 -34.10 -13.72 -13.36
N SER A 83 -35.13 -13.32 -14.12
CA SER A 83 -36.44 -12.99 -13.56
C SER A 83 -37.31 -14.23 -13.38
N ARG A 84 -37.70 -14.54 -12.14
CA ARG A 84 -38.59 -15.66 -11.80
C ARG A 84 -40.09 -15.31 -11.84
N GLY A 85 -40.46 -14.12 -12.33
CA GLY A 85 -41.88 -13.72 -12.39
C GLY A 85 -42.70 -14.61 -13.33
N GLY A 86 -43.87 -15.08 -12.89
CA GLY A 86 -44.77 -15.93 -13.69
C GLY A 86 -45.50 -16.98 -12.86
N LYS A 87 -46.19 -17.92 -13.54
CA LYS A 87 -46.78 -19.12 -12.93
C LYS A 87 -45.75 -20.27 -12.97
N GLY A 88 -45.52 -20.95 -11.84
CA GLY A 88 -44.71 -22.18 -11.75
C GLY A 88 -43.23 -22.00 -12.12
N ASN A 89 -42.57 -23.10 -12.53
CA ASN A 89 -41.14 -23.18 -12.86
C ASN A 89 -40.75 -22.62 -14.24
N SER A 90 -41.63 -21.83 -14.87
CA SER A 90 -41.45 -21.31 -16.24
C SER A 90 -40.26 -20.34 -16.39
N GLY A 91 -39.81 -19.75 -15.28
CA GLY A 91 -38.63 -18.89 -15.26
C GLY A 91 -37.33 -19.67 -15.42
N ASP A 92 -37.18 -20.74 -14.65
CA ASP A 92 -35.97 -21.54 -14.60
C ASP A 92 -35.82 -22.39 -15.88
N GLU A 93 -36.92 -22.94 -16.41
CA GLU A 93 -36.92 -23.60 -17.72
C GLU A 93 -36.48 -22.66 -18.86
N PHE A 94 -36.92 -21.39 -18.82
CA PHE A 94 -36.45 -20.40 -19.79
C PHE A 94 -34.96 -20.10 -19.63
N LEU A 95 -34.48 -19.95 -18.38
CA LEU A 95 -33.07 -19.71 -18.10
C LEU A 95 -32.18 -20.83 -18.65
N GLU A 96 -32.53 -22.09 -18.39
CA GLU A 96 -31.77 -23.24 -18.89
C GLU A 96 -31.73 -23.28 -20.42
N ASN A 97 -32.89 -23.13 -21.07
CA ASN A 97 -32.99 -23.14 -22.54
C ASN A 97 -32.22 -21.97 -23.17
N PHE A 98 -32.25 -20.80 -22.53
CA PHE A 98 -31.52 -19.63 -23.00
C PHE A 98 -30.00 -19.80 -22.82
N LEU A 99 -29.55 -20.38 -21.70
CA LEU A 99 -28.14 -20.72 -21.51
C LEU A 99 -27.67 -21.71 -22.58
N LYS A 100 -28.43 -22.78 -22.86
CA LYS A 100 -28.12 -23.74 -23.95
C LYS A 100 -27.95 -23.05 -25.31
N PHE A 101 -28.86 -22.12 -25.66
CA PHE A 101 -28.72 -21.30 -26.86
C PHE A 101 -27.42 -20.47 -26.86
N LEU A 102 -27.06 -19.85 -25.73
CA LEU A 102 -25.84 -19.06 -25.61
C LEU A 102 -24.58 -19.94 -25.69
N LEU A 103 -24.58 -21.16 -25.16
CA LEU A 103 -23.44 -22.08 -25.25
C LEU A 103 -23.14 -22.46 -26.70
N VAL A 104 -24.17 -22.69 -27.52
CA VAL A 104 -24.01 -22.87 -28.98
C VAL A 104 -23.34 -21.65 -29.61
N GLY A 105 -23.77 -20.43 -29.22
CA GLY A 105 -23.16 -19.20 -29.68
C GLY A 105 -21.71 -19.02 -29.22
N ALA A 106 -21.38 -19.44 -27.99
CA ALA A 106 -20.04 -19.36 -27.43
C ALA A 106 -19.06 -20.31 -28.13
N ALA A 107 -19.54 -21.42 -28.69
CA ALA A 107 -18.76 -22.36 -29.49
C ALA A 107 -18.65 -21.99 -30.99
N ALA A 108 -19.33 -20.94 -31.46
CA ALA A 108 -19.42 -20.62 -32.88
C ALA A 108 -18.05 -20.24 -33.51
N ALA A 109 -17.88 -20.54 -34.80
CA ALA A 109 -16.68 -20.12 -35.55
C ALA A 109 -16.54 -18.59 -35.65
N ASN A 110 -17.67 -17.86 -35.67
CA ASN A 110 -17.70 -16.41 -35.77
C ASN A 110 -17.31 -15.74 -34.44
N LYS A 111 -16.25 -14.92 -34.49
CA LYS A 111 -15.72 -14.18 -33.34
C LYS A 111 -16.74 -13.27 -32.63
N THR A 112 -17.63 -12.62 -33.39
CA THR A 112 -18.62 -11.69 -32.86
C THR A 112 -19.72 -12.44 -32.11
N VAL A 113 -20.12 -13.59 -32.65
CA VAL A 113 -21.12 -14.47 -32.01
C VAL A 113 -20.59 -14.98 -30.67
N ARG A 114 -19.34 -15.50 -30.64
CA ARG A 114 -18.71 -15.93 -29.38
C ARG A 114 -18.63 -14.83 -28.34
N PHE A 115 -18.18 -13.64 -28.77
CA PHE A 115 -18.10 -12.46 -27.92
C PHE A 115 -19.44 -12.10 -27.28
N ARG A 116 -20.51 -12.00 -28.07
CA ARG A 116 -21.84 -11.66 -27.56
C ARG A 116 -22.42 -12.75 -26.66
N ALA A 117 -22.22 -14.02 -27.01
CA ALA A 117 -22.68 -15.12 -26.20
C ALA A 117 -22.00 -15.12 -24.83
N CYS A 118 -20.66 -15.09 -24.80
CA CYS A 118 -19.88 -15.04 -23.54
C CYS A 118 -20.21 -13.79 -22.72
N GLN A 119 -20.42 -12.65 -23.38
CA GLN A 119 -20.83 -11.41 -22.70
C GLN A 119 -22.17 -11.59 -21.98
N ILE A 120 -23.18 -12.15 -22.65
CA ILE A 120 -24.51 -12.37 -22.04
C ILE A 120 -24.42 -13.43 -20.94
N VAL A 121 -23.71 -14.55 -21.15
CA VAL A 121 -23.48 -15.58 -20.13
C VAL A 121 -22.82 -14.98 -18.89
N SER A 122 -21.76 -14.20 -19.06
CA SER A 122 -21.10 -13.49 -17.96
C SER A 122 -22.07 -12.55 -17.23
N GLU A 123 -22.92 -11.81 -17.94
CA GLU A 123 -23.91 -10.91 -17.33
C GLU A 123 -25.02 -11.65 -16.58
N ILE A 124 -25.40 -12.86 -17.01
CA ILE A 124 -26.35 -13.73 -16.31
C ILE A 124 -25.71 -14.27 -15.03
N ILE A 125 -24.54 -14.92 -15.14
CA ILE A 125 -23.86 -15.56 -14.01
C ILE A 125 -23.55 -14.56 -12.91
N MET A 126 -23.13 -13.33 -13.24
CA MET A 126 -22.83 -12.31 -12.21
C MET A 126 -24.08 -11.74 -11.52
N ARG A 127 -25.29 -12.05 -12.01
CA ARG A 127 -26.56 -11.56 -11.45
C ARG A 127 -27.40 -12.63 -10.78
N LEU A 128 -27.18 -13.90 -11.13
CA LEU A 128 -27.96 -14.99 -10.57
C LEU A 128 -27.78 -15.01 -9.04
N PRO A 129 -28.86 -15.12 -8.26
CA PRO A 129 -28.72 -15.36 -6.82
C PRO A 129 -28.09 -16.73 -6.56
N ASP A 130 -27.56 -16.94 -5.36
CA ASP A 130 -26.94 -18.21 -4.97
C ASP A 130 -27.96 -19.37 -4.86
N ASP A 131 -29.24 -19.06 -4.69
CA ASP A 131 -30.36 -20.02 -4.63
C ASP A 131 -30.96 -20.35 -6.01
N ALA A 132 -30.26 -20.05 -7.11
CA ALA A 132 -30.74 -20.32 -8.45
C ALA A 132 -30.82 -21.82 -8.75
N GLU A 133 -32.03 -22.30 -9.03
CA GLU A 133 -32.29 -23.68 -9.45
C GLU A 133 -31.92 -23.84 -10.93
N VAL A 134 -30.67 -24.21 -11.19
CA VAL A 134 -30.16 -24.63 -12.50
C VAL A 134 -29.54 -26.01 -12.31
N SER A 135 -29.83 -26.93 -13.22
CA SER A 135 -29.28 -28.30 -13.16
C SER A 135 -27.74 -28.31 -13.10
N ASN A 136 -27.19 -29.22 -12.29
CA ASN A 136 -25.74 -29.37 -12.13
C ASN A 136 -25.07 -29.70 -13.47
N GLU A 137 -25.71 -30.55 -14.29
CA GLU A 137 -25.21 -30.91 -15.62
C GLU A 137 -25.07 -29.68 -16.52
N LEU A 138 -26.01 -28.74 -16.47
CA LEU A 138 -25.92 -27.51 -17.25
C LEU A 138 -24.84 -26.58 -16.70
N TRP A 139 -24.63 -26.53 -15.38
CA TRP A 139 -23.52 -25.78 -14.81
C TRP A 139 -22.17 -26.32 -15.25
N ASP A 140 -21.99 -27.64 -15.27
CA ASP A 140 -20.78 -28.28 -15.77
C ASP A 140 -20.52 -27.91 -17.24
N GLU A 141 -21.56 -27.93 -18.09
CA GLU A 141 -21.47 -27.49 -19.48
C GLU A 141 -21.07 -26.01 -19.61
N VAL A 142 -21.64 -25.13 -18.77
CA VAL A 142 -21.31 -23.70 -18.74
C VAL A 142 -19.87 -23.48 -18.32
N ILE A 143 -19.44 -24.12 -17.24
CA ILE A 143 -18.07 -24.02 -16.70
C ILE A 143 -17.08 -24.49 -17.75
N GLU A 144 -17.27 -25.68 -18.33
CA GLU A 144 -16.35 -26.23 -19.33
C GLU A 144 -16.30 -25.36 -20.60
N CYS A 145 -17.46 -24.87 -21.06
CA CYS A 145 -17.50 -23.94 -22.18
C CYS A 145 -16.68 -22.67 -21.91
N MET A 146 -16.85 -22.07 -20.72
CA MET A 146 -16.10 -20.86 -20.36
C MET A 146 -14.61 -21.14 -20.15
N ARG A 147 -14.22 -22.30 -19.58
CA ARG A 147 -12.81 -22.71 -19.44
C ARG A 147 -12.12 -22.74 -20.80
N LEU A 148 -12.75 -23.34 -21.81
CA LEU A 148 -12.24 -23.31 -23.19
C LEU A 148 -12.13 -21.90 -23.76
N ARG A 149 -13.04 -20.99 -23.38
CA ARG A 149 -13.03 -19.59 -23.85
C ARG A 149 -12.00 -18.70 -23.16
N VAL A 150 -11.44 -19.09 -22.01
CA VAL A 150 -10.29 -18.40 -21.40
C VAL A 150 -9.08 -18.41 -22.35
N ALA A 151 -8.97 -19.38 -23.26
CA ALA A 151 -7.91 -19.45 -24.27
C ALA A 151 -8.33 -18.91 -25.67
N ASP A 152 -9.45 -18.17 -25.78
CA ASP A 152 -9.91 -17.66 -27.09
C ASP A 152 -8.90 -16.69 -27.71
N LYS A 153 -8.81 -16.67 -29.05
CA LYS A 153 -7.98 -15.73 -29.80
C LYS A 153 -8.37 -14.26 -29.55
N VAL A 154 -9.64 -14.01 -29.24
CA VAL A 154 -10.18 -12.65 -29.05
C VAL A 154 -10.13 -12.25 -27.58
N PRO A 155 -9.40 -11.18 -27.19
CA PRO A 155 -9.27 -10.77 -25.79
C PRO A 155 -10.62 -10.51 -25.12
N ALA A 156 -11.56 -9.87 -25.81
CA ALA A 156 -12.89 -9.58 -25.26
C ALA A 156 -13.70 -10.86 -24.92
N VAL A 157 -13.49 -11.96 -25.64
CA VAL A 157 -14.09 -13.26 -25.29
C VAL A 157 -13.46 -13.78 -24.00
N ARG A 158 -12.11 -13.76 -23.92
CA ARG A 158 -11.38 -14.17 -22.71
C ARG A 158 -11.80 -13.36 -21.47
N THR A 159 -11.95 -12.04 -21.61
CA THR A 159 -12.43 -11.15 -20.54
C THR A 159 -13.75 -11.64 -19.95
N PHE A 160 -14.74 -11.95 -20.78
CA PHE A 160 -16.05 -12.38 -20.29
C PHE A 160 -16.06 -13.83 -19.79
N ALA A 161 -15.24 -14.70 -20.39
CA ALA A 161 -15.06 -16.06 -19.90
C ALA A 161 -14.46 -16.09 -18.48
N VAL A 162 -13.37 -15.35 -18.27
CA VAL A 162 -12.77 -15.18 -16.93
C VAL A 162 -13.77 -14.60 -15.95
N ARG A 163 -14.46 -13.51 -16.33
CA ARG A 163 -15.46 -12.90 -15.44
C ARG A 163 -16.61 -13.85 -15.10
N ALA A 164 -17.08 -14.65 -16.06
CA ALA A 164 -18.10 -15.67 -15.82
C ALA A 164 -17.61 -16.72 -14.81
N LEU A 165 -16.37 -17.19 -14.97
CA LEU A 165 -15.76 -18.20 -14.10
C LEU A 165 -15.41 -17.70 -12.69
N ALA A 166 -15.36 -16.38 -12.46
CA ALA A 166 -14.98 -15.79 -11.18
C ALA A 166 -15.81 -16.31 -9.98
N ARG A 167 -17.10 -16.62 -10.18
CA ARG A 167 -17.96 -17.17 -9.10
C ARG A 167 -17.57 -18.58 -8.66
N PHE A 168 -16.95 -19.35 -9.56
CA PHE A 168 -16.58 -20.75 -9.33
C PHE A 168 -15.14 -20.90 -8.85
N ALA A 169 -14.32 -19.86 -8.95
CA ALA A 169 -12.90 -19.91 -8.57
C ALA A 169 -12.65 -20.12 -7.06
N ASN A 170 -13.66 -19.94 -6.21
CA ASN A 170 -13.57 -20.17 -4.76
C ASN A 170 -14.32 -21.43 -4.30
N ASP A 171 -14.88 -22.20 -5.25
CA ASP A 171 -15.61 -23.43 -4.97
C ASP A 171 -14.64 -24.61 -4.94
N SER A 172 -14.67 -25.38 -3.86
CA SER A 172 -13.80 -26.55 -3.67
C SER A 172 -14.03 -27.64 -4.71
N GLU A 173 -15.24 -27.75 -5.28
CA GLU A 173 -15.55 -28.70 -6.34
C GLU A 173 -14.99 -28.26 -7.70
N ASN A 174 -14.69 -26.96 -7.85
CA ASN A 174 -14.20 -26.32 -9.07
C ASN A 174 -12.79 -25.73 -8.89
N GLY A 175 -11.93 -26.41 -8.11
CA GLY A 175 -10.57 -25.95 -7.80
C GLY A 175 -9.67 -25.78 -9.04
N ASP A 176 -9.99 -26.46 -10.13
CA ASP A 176 -9.30 -26.37 -11.42
C ASP A 176 -9.53 -25.02 -12.13
N VAL A 177 -10.60 -24.29 -11.81
CA VAL A 177 -10.84 -22.92 -12.31
C VAL A 177 -9.80 -21.96 -11.74
N LEU A 178 -9.45 -22.10 -10.47
CA LEU A 178 -8.41 -21.30 -9.84
C LEU A 178 -7.04 -21.61 -10.45
N GLU A 179 -6.72 -22.89 -10.63
CA GLU A 179 -5.49 -23.33 -11.30
C GLU A 179 -5.38 -22.73 -12.70
N LEU A 180 -6.45 -22.78 -13.49
CA LEU A 180 -6.51 -22.14 -14.81
C LEU A 180 -6.20 -20.63 -14.75
N PHE A 181 -6.71 -19.90 -13.77
CA PHE A 181 -6.40 -18.46 -13.63
C PHE A 181 -4.93 -18.23 -13.28
N LEU A 182 -4.38 -19.02 -12.37
CA LEU A 182 -2.98 -18.93 -11.95
C LEU A 182 -2.02 -19.28 -13.10
N GLU A 183 -2.36 -20.26 -13.94
CA GLU A 183 -1.60 -20.62 -15.14
C GLU A 183 -1.67 -19.55 -16.23
N ARG A 184 -2.84 -18.90 -16.39
CA ARG A 184 -3.09 -17.97 -17.50
C ARG A 184 -2.60 -16.55 -17.23
N LEU A 185 -2.64 -16.08 -15.98
CA LEU A 185 -2.26 -14.71 -15.63
C LEU A 185 -0.83 -14.33 -16.06
N PRO A 186 0.23 -15.15 -15.85
CA PRO A 186 1.60 -14.81 -16.24
C PRO A 186 1.80 -14.70 -17.75
N VAL A 187 1.05 -15.48 -18.54
CA VAL A 187 1.23 -15.59 -20.01
C VAL A 187 0.27 -14.72 -20.81
N GLU A 188 -0.76 -14.16 -20.17
CA GLU A 188 -1.76 -13.33 -20.82
C GLU A 188 -1.18 -11.97 -21.25
N GLN A 189 -1.20 -11.71 -22.55
CA GLN A 189 -0.58 -10.52 -23.14
C GLN A 189 -1.45 -9.26 -23.02
N ASN A 190 -2.77 -9.42 -22.98
CA ASN A 190 -3.69 -8.29 -22.95
C ASN A 190 -3.94 -7.80 -21.51
N GLY A 191 -3.62 -6.53 -21.25
CA GLY A 191 -3.77 -5.93 -19.92
C GLY A 191 -5.20 -5.90 -19.39
N ASP A 192 -6.22 -5.74 -20.24
CA ASP A 192 -7.62 -5.76 -19.79
C ASP A 192 -8.05 -7.16 -19.35
N VAL A 193 -7.54 -8.21 -20.01
CA VAL A 193 -7.78 -9.60 -19.59
C VAL A 193 -7.06 -9.89 -18.28
N ARG A 194 -5.76 -9.55 -18.16
CA ARG A 194 -5.01 -9.69 -16.89
C ARG A 194 -5.73 -9.00 -15.73
N LYS A 195 -6.20 -7.78 -15.96
CA LYS A 195 -6.97 -7.01 -14.96
C LYS A 195 -8.19 -7.79 -14.47
N ILE A 196 -8.97 -8.38 -15.38
CA ILE A 196 -10.15 -9.15 -14.99
C ILE A 196 -9.76 -10.45 -14.28
N ILE A 197 -8.67 -11.13 -14.69
CA ILE A 197 -8.17 -12.30 -13.97
C ILE A 197 -7.82 -11.91 -12.53
N VAL A 198 -7.04 -10.85 -12.32
CA VAL A 198 -6.66 -10.35 -10.99
C VAL A 198 -7.89 -10.05 -10.13
N LEU A 199 -8.89 -9.35 -10.68
CA LEU A 199 -10.15 -9.05 -9.97
C LEU A 199 -11.01 -10.30 -9.68
N SER A 200 -10.72 -11.42 -10.33
CA SER A 200 -11.46 -12.68 -10.18
C SER A 200 -10.74 -13.68 -9.27
N LEU A 201 -9.53 -13.36 -8.79
CA LEU A 201 -8.79 -14.24 -7.88
C LEU A 201 -9.38 -14.15 -6.46
N PRO A 202 -9.74 -15.30 -5.84
CA PRO A 202 -10.15 -15.32 -4.44
C PRO A 202 -8.98 -14.96 -3.51
N PRO A 203 -9.25 -14.52 -2.27
CA PRO A 203 -8.20 -14.12 -1.33
C PRO A 203 -7.63 -15.37 -0.68
N SER A 204 -6.42 -15.79 -1.05
CA SER A 204 -5.78 -16.94 -0.42
C SER A 204 -4.26 -16.81 -0.43
N SER A 205 -3.59 -17.65 0.35
CA SER A 205 -2.13 -17.75 0.32
C SER A 205 -1.61 -18.16 -1.06
N ALA A 206 -2.40 -18.92 -1.84
CA ALA A 206 -2.05 -19.36 -3.18
C ALA A 206 -2.13 -18.23 -4.23
N THR A 207 -3.08 -17.30 -4.09
CA THR A 207 -3.27 -16.19 -5.04
C THR A 207 -2.45 -14.95 -4.70
N LEU A 208 -2.08 -14.78 -3.43
CA LEU A 208 -1.37 -13.60 -2.95
C LEU A 208 -0.07 -13.30 -3.72
N PRO A 209 0.82 -14.28 -4.03
CA PRO A 209 2.04 -14.01 -4.79
C PRO A 209 1.74 -13.41 -6.17
N MET A 210 0.73 -13.95 -6.86
CA MET A 210 0.32 -13.46 -8.18
C MET A 210 -0.26 -12.04 -8.13
N ILE A 211 -1.10 -11.76 -7.13
CA ILE A 211 -1.67 -10.42 -6.92
C ILE A 211 -0.55 -9.42 -6.59
N PHE A 212 0.42 -9.82 -5.77
CA PHE A 212 1.57 -9.01 -5.43
C PHE A 212 2.45 -8.71 -6.65
N ASP A 213 2.70 -9.68 -7.53
CA ASP A 213 3.45 -9.46 -8.78
C ASP A 213 2.71 -8.50 -9.72
N CYS A 214 1.38 -8.54 -9.74
CA CYS A 214 0.57 -7.59 -10.50
C CYS A 214 0.70 -6.13 -10.01
N THR A 215 1.25 -5.86 -8.82
CA THR A 215 1.65 -4.49 -8.42
C THR A 215 2.79 -3.92 -9.26
N LEU A 216 3.49 -4.75 -10.03
CA LEU A 216 4.56 -4.35 -10.95
C LEU A 216 4.16 -4.49 -12.43
N ASP A 217 2.88 -4.76 -12.72
CA ASP A 217 2.43 -4.95 -14.10
C ASP A 217 2.74 -3.73 -14.99
N VAL A 218 3.06 -3.98 -16.25
CA VAL A 218 3.33 -2.92 -17.24
C VAL A 218 2.12 -2.00 -17.42
N ASN A 219 0.91 -2.53 -17.34
CA ASN A 219 -0.36 -1.85 -17.53
C ASN A 219 -0.87 -1.23 -16.22
N GLU A 220 -1.14 0.07 -16.26
CA GLU A 220 -1.67 0.82 -15.11
C GLU A 220 -2.94 0.20 -14.52
N SER A 221 -3.89 -0.22 -15.38
CA SER A 221 -5.18 -0.71 -14.93
C SER A 221 -5.10 -2.03 -14.18
N VAL A 222 -4.07 -2.85 -14.47
CA VAL A 222 -3.78 -4.09 -13.75
C VAL A 222 -3.21 -3.78 -12.37
N ARG A 223 -2.25 -2.83 -12.29
CA ARG A 223 -1.71 -2.38 -10.99
C ARG A 223 -2.82 -1.83 -10.08
N LYS A 224 -3.74 -1.01 -10.63
CA LYS A 224 -4.92 -0.53 -9.88
C LYS A 224 -5.82 -1.66 -9.38
N ALA A 225 -6.05 -2.67 -10.22
CA ALA A 225 -6.81 -3.86 -9.81
C ALA A 225 -6.11 -4.62 -8.68
N ALA A 226 -4.79 -4.78 -8.74
CA ALA A 226 -4.02 -5.40 -7.66
C ALA A 226 -4.21 -4.66 -6.33
N TYR A 227 -4.11 -3.34 -6.31
CA TYR A 227 -4.38 -2.54 -5.09
C TYR A 227 -5.83 -2.66 -4.60
N SER A 228 -6.80 -2.78 -5.52
CA SER A 228 -8.21 -3.00 -5.15
C SER A 228 -8.42 -4.36 -4.48
N VAL A 229 -7.77 -5.42 -5.00
CA VAL A 229 -7.84 -6.77 -4.42
C VAL A 229 -7.07 -6.85 -3.10
N LEU A 230 -5.89 -6.23 -3.01
CA LEU A 230 -5.13 -6.13 -1.75
C LEU A 230 -5.92 -5.44 -0.65
N ALA A 231 -6.63 -4.35 -0.97
CA ALA A 231 -7.51 -3.68 -0.01
C ALA A 231 -8.60 -4.64 0.51
N TRP A 232 -9.22 -5.41 -0.38
CA TRP A 232 -10.25 -6.37 0.01
C TRP A 232 -9.70 -7.57 0.83
N ILE A 233 -8.51 -8.07 0.51
CA ILE A 233 -7.82 -9.08 1.33
C ILE A 233 -7.63 -8.57 2.77
N CYS A 234 -7.21 -7.30 2.92
CA CYS A 234 -7.07 -6.66 4.23
C CYS A 234 -8.42 -6.54 4.97
N VAL A 235 -9.50 -6.21 4.27
CA VAL A 235 -10.87 -6.18 4.84
C VAL A 235 -11.27 -7.55 5.38
N CYS A 236 -11.16 -8.60 4.57
CA CYS A 236 -11.51 -9.95 5.01
C CYS A 236 -10.67 -10.39 6.23
N ALA A 237 -9.38 -10.04 6.24
CA ALA A 237 -8.51 -10.28 7.38
C ALA A 237 -8.86 -9.42 8.60
N CYS A 238 -9.36 -8.18 8.49
CA CYS A 238 -9.76 -7.37 9.65
C CYS A 238 -11.22 -7.68 10.13
N ILE A 239 -12.16 -8.10 9.26
CA ILE A 239 -13.56 -8.44 9.62
C ILE A 239 -13.69 -9.80 10.32
N LEU A 240 -12.96 -10.83 9.89
CA LEU A 240 -12.95 -12.13 10.55
C LEU A 240 -12.18 -12.11 11.89
N CYS A 241 -11.48 -11.02 12.18
CA CYS A 241 -10.50 -10.96 13.25
C CYS A 241 -10.89 -9.90 14.26
N VAL A 242 -11.60 -10.34 15.29
CA VAL A 242 -11.88 -9.59 16.53
C VAL A 242 -10.58 -9.23 17.29
N ASN A 243 -9.40 -9.64 16.80
CA ASN A 243 -8.10 -9.26 17.33
C ASN A 243 -7.12 -8.91 16.20
N ALA A 244 -6.44 -7.76 16.35
CA ALA A 244 -5.37 -7.24 15.49
C ALA A 244 -4.19 -8.22 15.26
N ALA A 245 -4.18 -9.36 15.97
CA ALA A 245 -3.18 -10.41 15.84
C ALA A 245 -3.15 -11.07 14.46
N ILE A 246 -4.24 -11.07 13.68
CA ILE A 246 -4.32 -11.83 12.42
C ILE A 246 -3.94 -11.01 11.17
N PHE A 247 -3.96 -9.68 11.23
CA PHE A 247 -3.37 -8.85 10.17
C PHE A 247 -1.86 -9.13 10.01
N LYS A 248 -1.18 -9.53 11.10
CA LYS A 248 0.21 -10.03 11.08
C LYS A 248 0.39 -11.36 10.33
N PHE A 249 -0.66 -12.16 10.13
CA PHE A 249 -0.56 -13.50 9.55
C PHE A 249 -0.75 -13.54 8.02
N CYS A 250 -1.44 -12.58 7.41
CA CYS A 250 -1.69 -12.62 5.95
C CYS A 250 -0.55 -12.00 5.12
N LEU A 251 0.11 -10.95 5.62
CA LEU A 251 1.21 -10.27 4.93
C LEU A 251 2.43 -10.18 5.86
N SER A 252 3.57 -10.69 5.39
CA SER A 252 4.85 -10.47 6.07
C SER A 252 5.20 -8.98 6.11
N ILE A 253 6.06 -8.57 7.05
CA ILE A 253 6.63 -7.21 7.11
C ILE A 253 7.14 -6.79 5.73
N LYS A 254 7.93 -7.65 5.08
CA LYS A 254 8.48 -7.43 3.75
C LYS A 254 7.40 -7.22 2.68
N HIS A 255 6.28 -7.94 2.73
CA HIS A 255 5.16 -7.70 1.81
C HIS A 255 4.52 -6.34 2.06
N ARG A 256 4.25 -6.00 3.33
CA ARG A 256 3.63 -4.72 3.70
C ARG A 256 4.48 -3.54 3.23
N THR A 257 5.78 -3.58 3.49
CA THR A 257 6.70 -2.51 3.10
C THR A 257 6.85 -2.40 1.58
N ASN A 258 6.91 -3.52 0.85
CA ASN A 258 6.95 -3.49 -0.61
C ASN A 258 5.66 -2.98 -1.25
N ILE A 259 4.48 -3.37 -0.75
CA ILE A 259 3.18 -2.88 -1.26
C ILE A 259 3.14 -1.35 -1.18
N LEU A 260 3.50 -0.80 -0.02
CA LEU A 260 3.52 0.64 0.22
C LEU A 260 4.60 1.35 -0.59
N GLN A 261 5.83 0.82 -0.59
CA GLN A 261 6.93 1.40 -1.36
C GLN A 261 6.56 1.48 -2.86
N ARG A 262 6.08 0.37 -3.45
CA ARG A 262 5.70 0.32 -4.87
C ARG A 262 4.54 1.25 -5.19
N GLY A 263 3.52 1.29 -4.33
CA GLY A 263 2.29 2.02 -4.63
C GLY A 263 2.43 3.51 -4.42
N LEU A 264 3.04 3.93 -3.30
CA LEU A 264 3.26 5.33 -2.98
C LEU A 264 4.31 5.98 -3.89
N THR A 265 5.20 5.19 -4.49
CA THR A 265 6.16 5.66 -5.51
C THR A 265 5.81 5.24 -6.94
N ASP A 266 4.56 4.81 -7.20
CA ASP A 266 4.16 4.39 -8.54
C ASP A 266 4.26 5.58 -9.51
N ARG A 267 4.72 5.29 -10.72
CA ARG A 267 4.81 6.25 -11.83
C ARG A 267 3.46 6.86 -12.21
N SER A 268 2.36 6.15 -11.97
CA SER A 268 1.00 6.63 -12.20
C SER A 268 0.40 7.19 -10.92
N THR A 269 0.01 8.46 -10.97
CA THR A 269 -0.69 9.13 -9.87
C THR A 269 -2.03 8.47 -9.54
N ALA A 270 -2.67 7.79 -10.51
CA ALA A 270 -3.90 7.06 -10.28
C ALA A 270 -3.67 5.80 -9.43
N VAL A 271 -2.56 5.09 -9.65
CA VAL A 271 -2.17 3.92 -8.82
C VAL A 271 -1.74 4.38 -7.44
N ALA A 272 -0.95 5.45 -7.35
CA ALA A 272 -0.55 6.03 -6.07
C ALA A 272 -1.76 6.45 -5.23
N LYS A 273 -2.79 7.05 -5.85
CA LYS A 273 -4.06 7.38 -5.17
C LYS A 273 -4.79 6.14 -4.64
N ASP A 274 -4.84 5.04 -5.40
CA ASP A 274 -5.44 3.80 -4.93
C ASP A 274 -4.64 3.18 -3.76
N CYS A 275 -3.31 3.27 -3.79
CA CYS A 275 -2.46 2.85 -2.67
C CYS A 275 -2.67 3.73 -1.43
N VAL A 276 -2.79 5.05 -1.59
CA VAL A 276 -3.11 5.98 -0.49
C VAL A 276 -4.48 5.67 0.10
N LYS A 277 -5.45 5.33 -0.76
CA LYS A 277 -6.78 4.91 -0.32
C LYS A 277 -6.72 3.63 0.51
N LEU A 278 -5.98 2.61 0.06
CA LEU A 278 -5.74 1.38 0.83
C LEU A 278 -5.08 1.69 2.18
N LEU A 279 -4.01 2.51 2.17
CA LEU A 279 -3.29 2.90 3.37
C LEU A 279 -4.20 3.61 4.39
N LYS A 280 -5.01 4.56 3.91
CA LYS A 280 -5.93 5.34 4.75
C LYS A 280 -7.10 4.49 5.23
N ASP A 281 -7.91 3.99 4.30
CA ASP A 281 -9.22 3.44 4.61
C ASP A 281 -9.10 2.06 5.26
N GLU A 282 -8.10 1.27 4.88
CA GLU A 282 -7.95 -0.10 5.37
C GLU A 282 -6.93 -0.20 6.50
N TRP A 283 -5.71 0.33 6.32
CA TRP A 283 -4.65 0.08 7.30
C TRP A 283 -4.73 1.06 8.47
N LEU A 284 -4.80 2.37 8.20
CA LEU A 284 -4.84 3.39 9.23
C LEU A 284 -6.19 3.39 9.98
N GLU A 285 -7.29 3.63 9.27
CA GLU A 285 -8.60 3.84 9.92
C GLU A 285 -9.16 2.54 10.52
N LYS A 286 -9.17 1.43 9.76
CA LYS A 286 -9.78 0.18 10.24
C LYS A 286 -8.86 -0.66 11.11
N CYS A 287 -7.61 -0.88 10.70
CA CYS A 287 -6.73 -1.81 11.43
C CYS A 287 -5.86 -1.09 12.49
N CYS A 288 -5.72 0.25 12.47
CA CYS A 288 -5.00 1.04 13.49
C CYS A 288 -5.87 2.08 14.23
N ASN A 289 -7.19 2.10 14.01
CA ASN A 289 -8.11 3.09 14.62
C ASN A 289 -7.69 4.56 14.44
N GLY A 290 -7.04 4.86 13.32
CA GLY A 290 -6.56 6.21 13.00
C GLY A 290 -5.24 6.60 13.68
N ASP A 291 -4.54 5.67 14.36
CA ASP A 291 -3.26 5.94 15.01
C ASP A 291 -2.07 5.63 14.06
N PRO A 292 -1.29 6.65 13.63
CA PRO A 292 -0.12 6.45 12.78
C PRO A 292 1.02 5.70 13.48
N VAL A 293 1.14 5.76 14.80
CA VAL A 293 2.21 5.04 15.54
C VAL A 293 1.94 3.54 15.49
N GLU A 294 0.70 3.11 15.72
CA GLU A 294 0.29 1.70 15.56
C GLU A 294 0.51 1.19 14.13
N LEU A 295 0.26 2.04 13.13
CA LEU A 295 0.56 1.71 11.74
C LEU A 295 2.07 1.51 11.50
N LEU A 296 2.93 2.36 12.08
CA LEU A 296 4.38 2.22 11.96
C LEU A 296 4.88 0.91 12.59
N LYS A 297 4.23 0.42 13.66
CA LYS A 297 4.57 -0.88 14.29
C LYS A 297 4.37 -2.06 13.34
N PHE A 298 3.57 -1.90 12.29
CA PHE A 298 3.43 -2.90 11.23
C PHE A 298 4.55 -2.88 10.19
N LEU A 299 5.43 -1.88 10.19
CA LEU A 299 6.41 -1.72 9.12
C LEU A 299 7.82 -2.15 9.52
N ASP A 300 8.09 -2.40 10.81
CA ASP A 300 9.44 -2.63 11.32
C ASP A 300 10.38 -1.49 10.86
N VAL A 301 10.15 -0.31 11.43
CA VAL A 301 10.76 0.94 10.97
C VAL A 301 12.28 0.98 11.18
N GLU A 302 12.81 0.12 12.04
CA GLU A 302 14.27 -0.04 12.21
C GLU A 302 14.89 -0.65 10.95
N THR A 303 14.24 -1.66 10.37
CA THR A 303 14.69 -2.31 9.13
C THR A 303 14.26 -1.53 7.88
N TYR A 304 13.06 -0.96 7.86
CA TYR A 304 12.44 -0.33 6.68
C TYR A 304 12.15 1.17 6.89
N GLU A 305 13.10 1.89 7.45
CA GLU A 305 12.99 3.33 7.78
C GLU A 305 12.47 4.16 6.60
N SER A 306 13.04 3.99 5.40
CA SER A 306 12.66 4.78 4.22
C SER A 306 11.18 4.63 3.85
N VAL A 307 10.60 3.46 4.11
CA VAL A 307 9.18 3.20 3.88
C VAL A 307 8.34 3.87 4.97
N GLY A 308 8.76 3.81 6.23
CA GLY A 308 8.14 4.55 7.33
C GLY A 308 8.13 6.07 7.07
N GLU A 309 9.24 6.63 6.59
CA GLU A 309 9.33 8.05 6.19
C GLU A 309 8.37 8.39 5.04
N LEU A 310 8.29 7.52 4.02
CA LEU A 310 7.40 7.69 2.88
C LEU A 310 5.93 7.67 3.30
N VAL A 311 5.55 6.74 4.18
CA VAL A 311 4.21 6.65 4.77
C VAL A 311 3.88 7.89 5.56
N MET A 312 4.73 8.29 6.51
CA MET A 312 4.50 9.50 7.32
C MET A 312 4.39 10.75 6.46
N THR A 313 5.29 10.92 5.47
CA THR A 313 5.23 12.03 4.52
C THR A 313 3.91 12.06 3.76
N THR A 314 3.41 10.89 3.36
CA THR A 314 2.14 10.74 2.64
C THR A 314 0.96 11.12 3.54
N LEU A 315 0.90 10.60 4.76
CA LEU A 315 -0.18 10.87 5.71
C LEU A 315 -0.23 12.34 6.11
N LEU A 316 0.93 12.95 6.40
CA LEU A 316 1.04 14.35 6.77
C LEU A 316 0.60 15.28 5.63
N LYS A 317 1.10 15.06 4.41
CA LYS A 317 0.68 15.83 3.23
C LYS A 317 -0.81 15.68 2.91
N ALA A 318 -1.41 14.54 3.25
CA ALA A 318 -2.83 14.28 3.05
C ALA A 318 -3.70 14.80 4.20
N GLY A 319 -3.12 15.40 5.26
CA GLY A 319 -3.86 15.87 6.44
C GLY A 319 -4.51 14.73 7.24
N LEU A 320 -3.95 13.52 7.18
CA LEU A 320 -4.50 12.32 7.81
C LEU A 320 -3.95 12.08 9.23
N VAL A 321 -2.93 12.83 9.65
CA VAL A 321 -2.39 12.76 11.00
C VAL A 321 -3.14 13.77 11.86
N LYS A 322 -3.97 13.29 12.77
CA LYS A 322 -4.65 14.14 13.77
C LYS A 322 -3.75 14.27 14.99
N MET A 323 -3.29 15.48 15.28
CA MET A 323 -2.61 15.78 16.53
C MET A 323 -3.65 15.88 17.64
N GLN A 324 -3.58 15.03 18.66
CA GLN A 324 -4.45 15.16 19.83
C GLN A 324 -3.92 16.26 20.75
N ASN A 325 -4.83 17.00 21.41
CA ASN A 325 -4.45 18.04 22.37
C ASN A 325 -3.49 17.47 23.44
N GLY A 326 -2.31 18.07 23.54
CA GLY A 326 -1.29 17.70 24.51
C GLY A 326 -0.39 16.52 24.12
N GLN A 327 -0.46 15.95 22.92
CA GLN A 327 0.61 15.07 22.43
C GLN A 327 1.87 15.88 22.12
N THR A 328 2.93 15.66 22.90
CA THR A 328 4.21 16.36 22.74
C THR A 328 5.36 15.41 23.10
N ILE A 329 6.56 15.72 22.63
CA ILE A 329 7.79 15.01 23.00
C ILE A 329 8.10 15.25 24.49
N ARG A 330 7.63 16.36 25.05
CA ARG A 330 7.84 16.72 26.46
C ARG A 330 7.26 15.72 27.46
N LYS A 331 6.31 14.87 27.05
CA LYS A 331 5.77 13.80 27.90
C LYS A 331 6.82 12.79 28.36
N PHE A 332 7.88 12.60 27.57
CA PHE A 332 8.97 11.70 27.90
C PHE A 332 9.99 12.31 28.88
N LEU A 333 9.81 13.59 29.23
CA LEU A 333 10.60 14.34 30.21
C LEU A 333 9.76 14.48 31.49
N ILE A 334 9.80 13.49 32.38
CA ILE A 334 9.01 13.51 33.62
C ILE A 334 9.75 14.36 34.65
N SER A 335 9.17 15.49 35.04
CA SER A 335 9.70 16.29 36.15
C SER A 335 9.41 15.57 37.47
N ASN A 336 10.45 15.02 38.11
CA ASN A 336 10.36 14.62 39.50
C ASN A 336 10.46 15.87 40.38
N VAL A 337 9.32 16.36 40.88
CA VAL A 337 9.29 17.40 41.91
C VAL A 337 9.57 16.74 43.26
N ASP A 338 10.82 16.35 43.49
CA ASP A 338 11.28 16.05 44.84
C ASP A 338 11.85 17.33 45.45
N LEU A 339 11.17 17.78 46.50
CA LEU A 339 11.53 18.88 47.40
C LEU A 339 12.83 18.54 48.16
N ALA A 340 13.97 18.57 47.49
CA ALA A 340 15.27 18.56 48.14
C ALA A 340 16.03 19.82 47.72
N GLU A 341 16.30 20.67 48.72
CA GLU A 341 17.08 21.89 48.62
C GLU A 341 18.47 21.59 48.02
N GLY A 342 18.60 21.75 46.69
CA GLY A 342 19.83 21.36 46.01
C GLY A 342 19.78 21.31 44.48
N GLY A 343 19.25 22.34 43.83
CA GLY A 343 19.73 22.86 42.53
C GLY A 343 19.90 21.96 41.28
N HIS A 344 19.49 20.69 41.27
CA HIS A 344 19.54 19.84 40.08
C HIS A 344 18.15 19.26 39.76
N PHE A 345 17.54 19.77 38.69
CA PHE A 345 16.33 19.17 38.12
C PHE A 345 16.72 17.85 37.45
N ASN A 346 16.59 16.73 38.15
CA ASN A 346 16.73 15.42 37.53
C ASN A 346 15.40 15.01 36.90
N HIS A 347 15.28 15.17 35.59
CA HIS A 347 14.17 14.58 34.83
C HIS A 347 14.31 13.06 34.82
N SER A 348 13.24 12.34 35.15
CA SER A 348 13.15 10.92 34.83
C SER A 348 12.74 10.80 33.36
N ILE A 349 13.60 10.22 32.53
CA ILE A 349 13.36 10.13 31.07
C ILE A 349 12.74 8.78 30.76
N GLU A 350 11.56 8.81 30.14
CA GLU A 350 10.92 7.61 29.58
C GLU A 350 11.52 7.32 28.20
N LEU A 351 11.99 6.09 27.98
CA LEU A 351 12.58 5.69 26.71
C LEU A 351 11.49 5.46 25.66
N MET A 352 11.70 5.99 24.47
CA MET A 352 10.76 5.89 23.35
C MET A 352 10.96 4.60 22.56
N ASP A 353 9.85 4.10 22.03
CA ASP A 353 9.86 3.08 20.97
C ASP A 353 10.35 3.67 19.63
N PRO A 354 10.94 2.84 18.74
CA PRO A 354 11.38 3.24 17.40
C PRO A 354 10.32 4.00 16.60
N GLU A 355 9.08 3.52 16.60
CA GLU A 355 7.97 4.11 15.86
C GLU A 355 7.60 5.49 16.36
N VAL A 356 7.64 5.70 17.68
CA VAL A 356 7.35 6.98 18.33
C VAL A 356 8.42 8.01 17.97
N ALA A 357 9.70 7.60 18.01
CA ALA A 357 10.82 8.48 17.66
C ALA A 357 10.76 8.90 16.18
N LEU A 358 10.50 7.95 15.27
CA LEU A 358 10.32 8.26 13.85
C LEU A 358 9.09 9.15 13.62
N PHE A 359 7.96 8.84 14.26
CA PHE A 359 6.73 9.64 14.17
C PHE A 359 7.00 11.11 14.52
N TRP A 360 7.60 11.36 15.68
CA TRP A 360 7.87 12.72 16.15
C TRP A 360 8.85 13.46 15.26
N ARG A 361 9.94 12.80 14.85
CA ARG A 361 10.88 13.36 13.87
C ARG A 361 10.14 13.79 12.59
N MET A 362 9.26 12.94 12.06
CA MET A 362 8.56 13.22 10.80
C MET A 362 7.51 14.32 10.93
N VAL A 363 6.77 14.37 12.04
CA VAL A 363 5.84 15.46 12.36
C VAL A 363 6.60 16.79 12.45
N CYS A 364 7.65 16.87 13.27
CA CYS A 364 8.43 18.10 13.44
C CYS A 364 9.08 18.55 12.12
N LYS A 365 9.63 17.60 11.34
CA LYS A 365 10.20 17.88 10.01
C LYS A 365 9.15 18.43 9.04
N HIS A 366 7.93 17.93 9.08
CA HIS A 366 6.84 18.43 8.24
C HIS A 366 6.45 19.85 8.64
N LEU A 367 6.16 20.10 9.93
CA LEU A 367 5.79 21.42 10.43
C LEU A 367 6.87 22.46 10.12
N HIS A 368 8.14 22.14 10.36
CA HIS A 368 9.27 23.02 10.04
C HIS A 368 9.34 23.33 8.54
N ARG A 369 9.09 22.35 7.66
CA ARG A 369 9.08 22.57 6.22
C ARG A 369 7.90 23.43 5.77
N GLU A 370 6.69 23.16 6.26
CA GLU A 370 5.50 23.95 5.93
C GLU A 370 5.68 25.39 6.41
N ALA A 371 6.17 25.60 7.64
CA ALA A 371 6.48 26.93 8.16
C ALA A 371 7.48 27.69 7.28
N ASN A 372 8.59 27.05 6.89
CA ASN A 372 9.59 27.67 6.01
C ASN A 372 9.04 27.97 4.61
N THR A 373 8.25 27.06 4.04
CA THR A 373 7.67 27.24 2.70
C THR A 373 6.68 28.39 2.71
N LYS A 374 5.76 28.40 3.68
CA LYS A 374 4.76 29.47 3.85
C LYS A 374 5.39 30.80 4.22
N GLY A 375 6.44 30.81 5.03
CA GLY A 375 7.22 32.01 5.32
C GLY A 375 7.91 32.58 4.08
N SER A 376 8.45 31.72 3.22
CA SER A 376 9.02 32.14 1.93
C SER A 376 7.95 32.66 0.97
N ASP A 377 6.80 31.99 0.88
CA ASP A 377 5.67 32.43 0.06
C ASP A 377 5.15 33.80 0.52
N ALA A 378 5.05 34.02 1.84
CA ALA A 378 4.67 35.30 2.43
C ALA A 378 5.64 36.43 2.07
N ALA A 379 6.94 36.15 2.06
CA ALA A 379 7.98 37.12 1.66
C ALA A 379 7.95 37.43 0.15
N MET A 380 7.47 36.50 -0.68
CA MET A 380 7.40 36.65 -2.13
C MET A 380 6.08 37.22 -2.65
N THR A 381 5.04 37.25 -1.81
CA THR A 381 3.72 37.80 -2.15
C THR A 381 3.45 39.11 -1.40
N MET A 382 2.41 39.84 -1.81
CA MET A 382 2.03 41.12 -1.20
C MET A 382 0.54 41.14 -0.87
N GLY A 383 0.13 42.09 -0.03
CA GLY A 383 -1.28 42.29 0.33
C GLY A 383 -1.82 41.17 1.21
N THR A 384 -3.09 40.81 1.02
CA THR A 384 -3.80 39.87 1.89
C THR A 384 -3.26 38.45 1.84
N GLU A 385 -2.75 37.99 0.68
CA GLU A 385 -2.19 36.64 0.53
C GLU A 385 -0.91 36.46 1.37
N SER A 386 -0.05 37.48 1.39
CA SER A 386 1.16 37.49 2.23
C SER A 386 0.84 37.34 3.72
N VAL A 387 -0.22 38.02 4.19
CA VAL A 387 -0.67 37.94 5.59
C VAL A 387 -1.20 36.53 5.92
N VAL A 388 -1.95 35.90 5.00
CA VAL A 388 -2.46 34.53 5.19
C VAL A 388 -1.29 33.54 5.28
N TYR A 389 -0.32 33.60 4.36
CA TYR A 389 0.85 32.71 4.41
C TYR A 389 1.73 32.95 5.64
N ALA A 390 1.89 34.21 6.08
CA ALA A 390 2.62 34.51 7.30
C ALA A 390 1.92 33.94 8.55
N ALA A 391 0.58 34.01 8.61
CA ALA A 391 -0.20 33.40 9.67
C ALA A 391 -0.04 31.87 9.67
N GLU A 392 -0.19 31.21 8.50
CA GLU A 392 0.02 29.76 8.38
C GLU A 392 1.45 29.34 8.78
N ALA A 393 2.47 30.16 8.47
CA ALA A 393 3.84 29.91 8.88
C ALA A 393 4.02 30.03 10.40
N SER A 394 3.39 31.04 11.02
CA SER A 394 3.39 31.23 12.47
C SER A 394 2.71 30.06 13.17
N ASP A 395 1.51 29.66 12.73
CA ASP A 395 0.75 28.57 13.34
C ASP A 395 1.55 27.25 13.32
N ASN A 396 2.25 26.96 12.22
CA ASN A 396 3.10 25.78 12.12
C ASN A 396 4.33 25.85 13.05
N ASN A 397 4.95 27.03 13.20
CA ASN A 397 6.06 27.23 14.13
C ASN A 397 5.61 27.13 15.59
N ASP A 398 4.47 27.73 15.94
CA ASP A 398 3.91 27.66 17.30
C ASP A 398 3.56 26.21 17.68
N LEU A 399 3.00 25.45 16.73
CA LEU A 399 2.74 24.02 16.92
C LEU A 399 4.05 23.23 17.08
N LEU A 400 5.08 23.52 16.26
CA LEU A 400 6.39 22.89 16.36
C LEU A 400 7.04 23.14 17.72
N ASP A 401 7.04 24.38 18.20
CA ASP A 401 7.59 24.77 19.50
C ASP A 401 6.84 24.10 20.65
N SER A 402 5.53 23.93 20.53
CA SER A 402 4.72 23.22 21.53
C SER A 402 5.07 21.74 21.64
N ILE A 403 5.53 21.11 20.55
CA ILE A 403 5.86 19.68 20.47
C ILE A 403 7.29 19.41 20.95
N LEU A 404 8.25 20.21 20.50
CA LEU A 404 9.68 20.03 20.78
C LEU A 404 10.00 20.17 22.28
N PRO A 405 11.15 19.64 22.76
CA PRO A 405 11.65 19.92 24.11
C PRO A 405 11.70 21.42 24.40
N ALA A 406 11.43 21.83 25.64
CA ALA A 406 11.29 23.25 25.98
C ALA A 406 12.64 24.00 25.92
N SER A 407 13.75 23.26 26.04
CA SER A 407 15.10 23.81 25.94
C SER A 407 16.05 22.87 25.21
N VAL A 408 17.18 23.42 24.75
CA VAL A 408 18.28 22.61 24.18
C VAL A 408 18.88 21.68 25.24
N SER A 409 18.89 22.07 26.51
CA SER A 409 19.34 21.20 27.60
C SER A 409 18.45 19.97 27.76
N GLU A 410 17.13 20.15 27.79
CA GLU A 410 16.16 19.04 27.82
C GLU A 410 16.29 18.12 26.60
N TYR A 411 16.51 18.70 25.41
CA TYR A 411 16.79 17.92 24.20
C TYR A 411 18.05 17.07 24.35
N VAL A 412 19.14 17.64 24.85
CA VAL A 412 20.40 16.92 25.07
C VAL A 412 20.25 15.83 26.13
N GLU A 413 19.54 16.10 27.22
CA GLU A 413 19.21 15.12 28.26
C GLU A 413 18.43 13.94 27.67
N LEU A 414 17.38 14.23 26.90
CA LEU A 414 16.56 13.23 26.21
C LEU A 414 17.42 12.32 25.32
N VAL A 415 18.26 12.89 24.46
CA VAL A 415 19.09 12.11 23.54
C VAL A 415 20.12 11.29 24.32
N ASN A 416 20.77 11.87 25.34
CA ASN A 416 21.78 11.16 26.14
C ASN A 416 21.20 9.98 26.90
N ALA A 417 19.98 10.08 27.44
CA ALA A 417 19.33 8.96 28.12
C ALA A 417 19.12 7.76 27.18
N HIS A 418 18.67 8.02 25.94
CA HIS A 418 18.51 6.98 24.93
C HIS A 418 19.85 6.40 24.46
N ILE A 419 20.89 7.23 24.33
CA ILE A 419 22.24 6.78 24.02
C ILE A 419 22.79 5.87 25.14
N ALA A 420 22.55 6.23 26.40
CA ALA A 420 23.01 5.49 27.56
C ALA A 420 22.26 4.16 27.77
N ALA A 421 21.03 4.04 27.23
CA ALA A 421 20.24 2.81 27.28
C ALA A 421 20.79 1.67 26.39
N GLY A 422 21.80 1.95 25.56
CA GLY A 422 22.60 0.92 24.87
C GLY A 422 22.15 0.62 23.43
N ALA A 423 22.63 -0.51 22.91
CA ALA A 423 22.55 -0.85 21.48
C ALA A 423 21.11 -0.91 20.93
N ASN A 424 20.15 -1.38 21.74
CA ASN A 424 18.74 -1.50 21.35
C ASN A 424 18.05 -0.14 21.09
N TYR A 425 18.65 0.98 21.52
CA TYR A 425 18.11 2.32 21.33
C TYR A 425 18.90 3.14 20.31
N ARG A 426 19.78 2.51 19.52
CA ARG A 426 20.58 3.21 18.50
C ARG A 426 19.71 3.87 17.44
N PHE A 427 18.69 3.17 16.93
CA PHE A 427 17.75 3.74 15.97
C PHE A 427 17.07 4.97 16.55
N VAL A 428 16.49 4.85 17.75
CA VAL A 428 15.78 5.93 18.46
C VAL A 428 16.70 7.12 18.69
N SER A 429 17.91 6.87 19.18
CA SER A 429 18.93 7.89 19.41
C SER A 429 19.27 8.63 18.11
N ARG A 430 19.40 7.92 16.98
CA ARG A 430 19.61 8.52 15.67
C ARG A 430 18.40 9.37 15.24
N GLN A 431 17.17 8.90 15.44
CA GLN A 431 15.96 9.68 15.13
C GLN A 431 15.92 10.99 15.93
N LEU A 432 16.29 10.95 17.22
CA LEU A 432 16.37 12.12 18.08
C LEU A 432 17.53 13.07 17.69
N LEU A 433 18.67 12.55 17.20
CA LEU A 433 19.72 13.41 16.63
C LEU A 433 19.22 14.16 15.39
N LEU A 434 18.50 13.48 14.50
CA LEU A 434 17.90 14.09 13.31
C LEU A 434 16.80 15.11 13.64
N LEU A 435 16.06 14.90 14.73
CA LEU A 435 15.12 15.89 15.27
C LEU A 435 15.82 17.24 15.58
N GLY A 436 17.10 17.18 15.97
CA GLY A 436 17.94 18.34 16.25
C GLY A 436 18.01 19.37 15.13
N ALA A 437 17.84 18.97 13.87
CA ALA A 437 17.81 19.89 12.74
C ALA A 437 16.62 20.89 12.78
N MET A 438 15.57 20.54 13.54
CA MET A 438 14.36 21.36 13.73
C MET A 438 14.46 22.31 14.93
N LEU A 439 15.50 22.21 15.76
CA LEU A 439 15.71 23.12 16.89
C LEU A 439 16.37 24.44 16.45
N ASP A 440 16.08 25.49 17.23
CA ASP A 440 16.71 26.80 17.11
C ASP A 440 18.00 26.91 17.93
N PHE A 441 19.12 27.12 17.24
CA PHE A 441 20.43 27.41 17.81
C PHE A 441 20.90 28.84 17.45
N SER A 442 19.99 29.79 17.31
CA SER A 442 20.33 31.19 17.01
C SER A 442 20.84 31.93 18.25
N ASP A 443 20.52 31.46 19.45
CA ASP A 443 21.03 31.99 20.71
C ASP A 443 22.44 31.42 21.05
N ALA A 444 23.31 32.25 21.63
CA ALA A 444 24.67 31.87 21.97
C ALA A 444 24.75 30.83 23.10
N SER A 445 23.86 30.91 24.09
CA SER A 445 23.80 29.96 25.21
C SER A 445 23.29 28.60 24.72
N LYS A 446 22.21 28.60 23.92
CA LYS A 446 21.72 27.39 23.24
C LYS A 446 22.81 26.72 22.39
N ARG A 447 23.56 27.49 21.60
CA ARG A 447 24.68 26.96 20.79
C ARG A 447 25.79 26.36 21.63
N LYS A 448 26.12 26.96 22.77
CA LYS A 448 27.19 26.45 23.64
C LYS A 448 26.86 25.05 24.14
N VAL A 449 25.65 24.86 24.69
CA VAL A 449 25.16 23.55 25.15
C VAL A 449 25.17 22.52 24.01
N ALA A 450 24.63 22.89 22.84
CA ALA A 450 24.61 21.99 21.69
C ALA A 450 26.03 21.67 21.16
N SER A 451 26.96 22.63 21.21
CA SER A 451 28.34 22.44 20.77
C SER A 451 29.10 21.48 21.69
N GLU A 452 28.90 21.59 23.00
CA GLU A 452 29.47 20.64 23.98
C GLU A 452 28.90 19.23 23.75
N PHE A 453 27.59 19.13 23.49
CA PHE A 453 26.96 17.87 23.14
C PHE A 453 27.53 17.25 21.85
N VAL A 454 27.66 18.02 20.76
CA VAL A 454 28.27 17.56 19.51
C VAL A 454 29.72 17.10 19.73
N GLN A 455 30.50 17.82 20.55
CA GLN A 455 31.85 17.38 20.91
C GLN A 455 31.83 16.03 21.64
N ASN A 456 30.92 15.84 22.59
CA ASN A 456 30.79 14.56 23.30
C ASN A 456 30.43 13.41 22.34
N LEU A 457 29.51 13.64 21.39
CA LEU A 457 29.15 12.65 20.38
C LEU A 457 30.34 12.26 19.49
N LEU A 458 31.17 13.23 19.10
CA LEU A 458 32.36 12.98 18.28
C LEU A 458 33.46 12.20 19.03
N HIS A 459 33.54 12.32 20.36
CA HIS A 459 34.53 11.62 21.18
C HIS A 459 33.98 10.34 21.84
N LYS A 460 32.73 9.96 21.57
CA LYS A 460 32.12 8.76 22.15
C LYS A 460 32.90 7.51 21.71
N ALA A 461 33.15 6.58 22.64
CA ALA A 461 33.88 5.34 22.38
C ALA A 461 33.06 4.33 21.57
N ILE A 462 33.74 3.45 20.83
CA ILE A 462 33.12 2.44 19.96
C ILE A 462 32.41 1.43 20.84
N ASP A 463 31.12 1.22 20.57
CA ASP A 463 30.37 0.18 21.25
C ASP A 463 30.94 -1.20 20.88
N HIS A 464 31.13 -2.07 21.87
CA HIS A 464 31.60 -3.43 21.70
C HIS A 464 30.65 -4.40 22.42
N GLU A 465 30.52 -5.60 21.86
CA GLU A 465 29.95 -6.76 22.53
C GLU A 465 31.09 -7.67 23.00
N LEU A 466 30.83 -8.52 23.99
CA LEU A 466 31.76 -9.58 24.36
C LEU A 466 31.31 -10.86 23.66
N ASP A 467 32.20 -11.52 22.93
CA ASP A 467 31.93 -12.86 22.40
C ASP A 467 31.85 -13.90 23.55
N ASP A 468 31.47 -15.14 23.23
CA ASP A 468 31.40 -16.25 24.18
C ASP A 468 32.74 -16.54 24.89
N ASN A 469 33.85 -16.01 24.36
CA ASN A 469 35.20 -16.14 24.91
C ASN A 469 35.65 -14.90 25.70
N GLY A 470 34.79 -13.89 25.85
CA GLY A 470 35.08 -12.64 26.56
C GLY A 470 35.93 -11.64 25.79
N ASN A 471 36.10 -11.80 24.47
CA ASN A 471 36.79 -10.82 23.62
C ASN A 471 35.84 -9.70 23.19
N GLU A 472 36.35 -8.47 23.18
CA GLU A 472 35.64 -7.32 22.63
C GLU A 472 35.46 -7.46 21.11
N VAL A 473 34.24 -7.75 20.68
CA VAL A 473 33.79 -7.65 19.30
C VAL A 473 33.19 -6.27 19.12
N PHE A 474 33.98 -5.36 18.55
CA PHE A 474 33.50 -4.03 18.20
C PHE A 474 32.34 -4.13 17.21
N ILE A 475 31.24 -3.47 17.53
CA ILE A 475 30.06 -3.44 16.66
C ILE A 475 30.32 -2.38 15.60
N GLY A 476 30.35 -2.77 14.32
CA GLY A 476 30.64 -1.88 13.20
C GLY A 476 32.12 -1.88 12.78
N ASP A 477 32.54 -0.88 12.00
CA ASP A 477 33.87 -0.83 11.34
C ASP A 477 34.96 -0.06 12.13
N GLY A 478 34.75 0.18 13.42
CA GLY A 478 35.73 0.84 14.31
C GLY A 478 35.98 2.32 14.06
N LEU A 479 35.48 2.90 12.96
CA LEU A 479 35.40 4.36 12.75
C LEU A 479 34.00 4.90 13.05
N ASN A 480 32.99 4.04 12.97
CA ASN A 480 31.60 4.35 13.19
C ASN A 480 31.09 3.57 14.42
N LEU A 481 30.75 4.30 15.48
CA LEU A 481 30.30 3.77 16.76
C LEU A 481 29.00 2.95 16.62
N GLY A 482 29.10 1.65 16.36
CA GLY A 482 27.95 0.73 16.45
C GLY A 482 26.82 0.94 15.44
N GLY A 483 27.02 1.67 14.34
CA GLY A 483 25.98 1.91 13.34
C GLY A 483 26.49 2.54 12.04
N GLU A 484 26.33 1.79 10.96
CA GLU A 484 26.44 2.11 9.53
C GLU A 484 26.20 3.61 9.23
N ARG A 485 27.06 4.27 8.43
CA ARG A 485 27.02 5.62 7.78
C ARG A 485 25.95 6.66 8.20
N ASP A 486 24.71 6.26 8.42
CA ASP A 486 23.56 7.05 8.83
C ASP A 486 23.71 7.68 10.23
N TRP A 487 24.35 7.01 11.19
CA TRP A 487 24.65 7.65 12.50
C TRP A 487 25.59 8.84 12.32
N ALA A 488 26.72 8.62 11.63
CA ALA A 488 27.67 9.69 11.32
C ALA A 488 27.02 10.81 10.49
N ALA A 489 26.10 10.47 9.58
CA ALA A 489 25.32 11.45 8.83
C ALA A 489 24.42 12.30 9.75
N ALA A 490 23.73 11.68 10.72
CA ALA A 490 22.88 12.39 11.69
C ALA A 490 23.70 13.34 12.58
N VAL A 491 24.85 12.87 13.11
CA VAL A 491 25.77 13.72 13.89
C VAL A 491 26.31 14.87 13.03
N ALA A 492 26.67 14.60 11.77
CA ALA A 492 27.15 15.63 10.86
C ALA A 492 26.06 16.66 10.50
N GLU A 493 24.81 16.24 10.36
CA GLU A 493 23.67 17.13 10.13
C GLU A 493 23.43 18.04 11.33
N LEU A 494 23.42 17.49 12.55
CA LEU A 494 23.33 18.28 13.78
C LEU A 494 24.50 19.25 13.91
N ALA A 495 25.74 18.78 13.68
CA ALA A 495 26.93 19.63 13.74
C ALA A 495 26.86 20.80 12.75
N LYS A 496 26.39 20.56 11.52
CA LYS A 496 26.17 21.62 10.52
C LYS A 496 25.17 22.66 10.99
N LYS A 497 24.07 22.22 11.64
CA LYS A 497 23.05 23.11 12.17
C LYS A 497 23.56 23.94 13.35
N VAL A 498 24.28 23.33 14.29
CA VAL A 498 24.87 24.00 15.46
C VAL A 498 26.00 24.97 15.05
N HIS A 499 26.82 24.56 14.07
CA HIS A 499 27.96 25.31 13.55
C HIS A 499 27.68 25.91 12.16
N ALA A 500 26.52 26.55 12.00
CA ALA A 500 26.10 27.15 10.74
C ALA A 500 26.97 28.35 10.29
N ALA A 501 27.72 28.97 11.22
CA ALA A 501 28.60 30.09 10.91
C ALA A 501 29.80 29.66 10.04
N ILE A 502 30.16 30.50 9.06
CA ILE A 502 31.23 30.22 8.10
C ILE A 502 32.54 29.81 8.81
N GLY A 503 33.08 28.65 8.44
CA GLY A 503 34.35 28.13 8.97
C GLY A 503 34.32 27.64 10.42
N SER A 504 33.18 27.69 11.12
CA SER A 504 33.06 27.16 12.49
C SER A 504 33.07 25.62 12.52
N LEU A 505 32.33 24.98 11.62
CA LEU A 505 32.32 23.52 11.46
C LEU A 505 33.70 22.95 11.11
N LYS A 506 34.43 23.62 10.19
CA LYS A 506 35.79 23.24 9.81
C LYS A 506 36.74 23.27 11.01
N ARG A 507 36.62 24.28 11.89
CA ARG A 507 37.43 24.39 13.11
C ARG A 507 37.14 23.26 14.09
N LEU A 508 35.86 22.92 14.29
CA LEU A 508 35.46 21.79 15.13
C LEU A 508 36.11 20.48 14.66
N PHE A 509 35.96 20.12 13.37
CA PHE A 509 36.53 18.88 12.85
C PHE A 509 38.05 18.86 12.90
N LEU A 510 38.72 19.99 12.65
CA LEU A 510 40.17 20.09 12.80
C LEU A 510 40.62 19.88 14.25
N GLN A 511 39.87 20.39 15.23
CA GLN A 511 40.17 20.22 16.64
C GLN A 511 39.96 18.75 17.06
N TRP A 512 38.84 18.15 16.68
CA TRP A 512 38.56 16.74 16.94
C TRP A 512 39.63 15.81 16.31
N TRP A 513 39.99 16.05 15.04
CA TRP A 513 41.03 15.28 14.36
C TRP A 513 42.39 15.37 15.06
N LYS A 514 42.76 16.57 15.55
CA LYS A 514 43.98 16.75 16.35
C LYS A 514 43.92 15.98 17.68
N SER A 515 42.78 15.98 18.36
CA SER A 515 42.59 15.20 19.59
C SER A 515 42.73 13.70 19.34
N LEU A 516 42.21 13.18 18.22
CA LEU A 516 42.35 11.78 17.82
C LEU A 516 43.82 11.40 17.52
N LEU A 517 44.55 12.27 16.81
CA LEU A 517 45.98 12.11 16.55
C LEU A 517 46.82 12.16 17.84
N LEU A 518 46.46 13.01 18.79
CA LEU A 518 47.12 13.09 20.09
C LEU A 518 46.84 11.83 20.93
N ALA A 519 45.61 11.33 20.93
CA ALA A 519 45.24 10.10 21.63
C ALA A 519 45.97 8.87 21.07
N THR A 520 46.09 8.76 19.75
CA THR A 520 46.86 7.68 19.09
C THR A 520 48.37 7.81 19.31
N ALA A 521 48.92 9.03 19.28
CA ALA A 521 50.32 9.28 19.61
C ALA A 521 50.64 8.94 21.08
N LEU A 522 49.77 9.32 22.02
CA LEU A 522 49.89 8.99 23.44
C LEU A 522 49.71 7.49 23.71
N SER A 523 48.83 6.80 22.98
CA SER A 523 48.69 5.34 23.05
C SER A 523 49.96 4.63 22.55
N SER A 524 50.55 5.10 21.44
CA SER A 524 51.84 4.57 20.95
C SER A 524 53.01 4.86 21.91
N ALA A 525 52.99 6.01 22.58
CA ALA A 525 53.99 6.39 23.58
C ALA A 525 53.81 5.58 24.88
N ALA A 526 52.57 5.29 25.29
CA ALA A 526 52.26 4.43 26.43
C ALA A 526 52.67 2.97 26.19
N LEU A 527 52.46 2.43 24.98
CA LEU A 527 53.02 1.14 24.56
C LEU A 527 54.56 1.17 24.60
N SER A 528 55.20 2.25 24.12
CA SER A 528 56.67 2.38 24.20
C SER A 528 57.23 2.55 25.62
N CYS A 529 56.43 3.09 26.56
CA CYS A 529 56.80 3.26 27.97
C CYS A 529 56.51 2.02 28.81
N CYS A 530 55.52 1.19 28.46
CA CYS A 530 55.25 -0.09 29.11
C CYS A 530 56.23 -1.19 28.69
N ASP A 531 56.92 -1.05 27.56
CA ASP A 531 57.92 -2.02 27.08
C ASP A 531 59.36 -1.79 27.63
N CYS A 532 59.56 -0.87 28.59
CA CYS A 532 60.89 -0.67 29.20
C CYS A 532 61.23 -1.61 30.38
N THR A 533 60.41 -2.62 30.69
CA THR A 533 60.80 -3.69 31.64
C THR A 533 60.30 -5.08 31.23
N ALA A 534 60.75 -5.60 30.07
CA ALA A 534 61.06 -7.02 29.88
C ALA A 534 61.53 -7.31 28.44
N PHE A 535 62.84 -7.55 28.29
CA PHE A 535 63.49 -8.46 27.34
C PHE A 535 62.78 -8.84 26.01
N GLY A 536 63.45 -8.51 24.90
CA GLY A 536 63.70 -9.49 23.82
C GLY A 536 63.07 -9.19 22.46
N GLU A 537 63.91 -8.77 21.52
CA GLU A 537 63.70 -8.67 20.07
C GLU A 537 62.85 -9.81 19.45
N HIS A 538 61.76 -9.47 18.73
CA HIS A 538 61.57 -9.79 17.29
C HIS A 538 60.12 -9.54 16.81
N ASN A 539 60.03 -8.89 15.63
CA ASN A 539 58.96 -8.92 14.63
C ASN A 539 57.64 -8.15 14.86
N PHE A 540 57.52 -6.96 14.27
CA PHE A 540 56.25 -6.45 13.73
C PHE A 540 56.47 -5.57 12.49
N ILE A 541 56.49 -6.21 11.32
CA ILE A 541 56.13 -5.61 10.02
C ILE A 541 55.32 -6.66 9.27
N SER A 542 54.01 -6.46 9.09
CA SER A 542 53.24 -6.83 7.89
C SER A 542 51.72 -6.93 8.13
N SER A 543 50.98 -6.46 7.12
CA SER A 543 49.53 -6.55 6.86
C SER A 543 48.71 -5.45 7.55
N TYR A 544 47.92 -4.62 6.87
CA TYR A 544 47.26 -4.78 5.58
C TYR A 544 47.39 -3.51 4.70
N ALA A 545 48.10 -3.67 3.58
CA ALA A 545 47.92 -2.87 2.38
C ALA A 545 47.54 -3.84 1.25
N GLY A 546 46.25 -3.94 0.94
CA GLY A 546 45.72 -4.77 -0.14
C GLY A 546 45.00 -3.91 -1.17
N LYS A 547 45.70 -3.61 -2.26
CA LYS A 547 45.21 -2.91 -3.46
C LYS A 547 44.00 -3.62 -4.07
N GLY A 548 43.10 -2.83 -4.65
CA GLY A 548 41.88 -3.32 -5.29
C GLY A 548 42.08 -4.21 -6.51
N HIS A 549 40.97 -4.87 -6.87
CA HIS A 549 40.66 -5.41 -8.20
C HIS A 549 39.14 -5.27 -8.42
N ARG A 550 38.76 -4.47 -9.43
CA ARG A 550 37.68 -4.80 -10.38
C ARG A 550 38.40 -5.34 -11.65
N PRO A 551 37.80 -6.16 -12.54
CA PRO A 551 36.36 -6.22 -12.87
C PRO A 551 35.75 -7.61 -13.11
N CYS A 552 34.43 -7.72 -12.89
CA CYS A 552 33.42 -8.12 -13.88
C CYS A 552 32.03 -7.77 -13.32
#